data_AF-A0A557NTH7-F1
#
_entry.id   AF-A0A557NTH7-F1
#
_cell.length_a   1.000
_cell.length_b   1.000
_cell.length_c   1.000
_cell.angle_alpha   90.00
_cell.angle_beta   90.00
_cell.angle_gamma   90.00
#
_symmetry.space_group_name_H-M   'P 1'
#
loop_
_entity.id
_entity.type
_entity.pdbx_description
1 polymer ?
#
loop_
_entity_poly.entity_id
_entity_poly.type
_entity_poly.pdbx_seq_one_letter_code
_entity_poly.pdbx_strand_id
1 'polypeptide(L)'
;MNPSIIPTQGDKPAYYHFPKPITAMELLEKAAEVIGESLAGQDAYTAPDVTMKFLSCKLAKQEREIFAVMFLDNQNRLIEYQQLFYGTVNAASVYPREVVKAALSLNAAALIIAHNHPSGDPEPSSADITITGRIRQACELVDIRLLDHIVVGNSCVSLAQRGQI
;
A
#
# COMPACT_ATOMS: atom_id res chain seq x y z
N MET A 1 3.30 13.09 -18.32
CA MET A 1 4.62 13.62 -18.73
C MET A 1 5.58 13.28 -17.61
N ASN A 2 6.60 12.46 -17.89
CA ASN A 2 7.53 12.03 -16.84
C ASN A 2 8.36 13.24 -16.34
N PRO A 3 8.54 13.39 -15.02
CA PRO A 3 9.51 14.34 -14.47
C PRO A 3 10.90 13.96 -14.97
N SER A 4 11.63 14.92 -15.54
CA SER A 4 13.00 14.70 -16.00
C SER A 4 13.93 14.58 -14.81
N ILE A 5 14.50 13.40 -14.59
CA ILE A 5 15.58 13.17 -13.61
C ILE A 5 16.87 13.72 -14.23
N ILE A 6 17.49 14.70 -13.58
CA ILE A 6 18.85 15.12 -13.92
C ILE A 6 19.80 14.19 -13.15
N PRO A 7 20.55 13.28 -13.80
CA PRO A 7 21.43 12.38 -13.07
C PRO A 7 22.70 13.14 -12.68
N THR A 8 23.08 13.09 -11.40
CA THR A 8 24.41 13.55 -10.96
C THR A 8 25.07 12.48 -10.07
N GLN A 9 26.35 12.22 -10.33
CA GLN A 9 27.20 11.31 -9.54
C GLN A 9 27.41 11.88 -8.11
N GLY A 10 27.21 11.02 -7.11
CA GLY A 10 27.76 11.14 -5.75
C GLY A 10 27.06 12.14 -4.82
N ASP A 11 26.43 11.63 -3.75
CA ASP A 11 26.10 12.28 -2.47
C ASP A 11 25.60 13.75 -2.48
N LYS A 12 24.94 14.15 -3.57
CA LYS A 12 24.24 15.43 -3.68
C LYS A 12 22.74 15.20 -3.54
N PRO A 13 22.02 16.12 -2.88
CA PRO A 13 20.57 16.03 -2.78
C PRO A 13 19.94 15.95 -4.18
N ALA A 14 19.08 14.95 -4.40
CA ALA A 14 18.28 14.86 -5.61
C ALA A 14 17.22 15.98 -5.59
N TYR A 15 17.26 16.86 -6.58
CA TYR A 15 16.30 17.93 -6.73
C TYR A 15 15.22 17.55 -7.74
N TYR A 16 13.96 17.73 -7.37
CA TYR A 16 12.82 17.54 -8.25
C TYR A 16 12.31 18.91 -8.71
N HIS A 17 12.24 19.12 -10.03
CA HIS A 17 11.69 20.33 -10.62
C HIS A 17 10.35 20.03 -11.30
N PHE A 18 9.33 20.81 -10.94
CA PHE A 18 8.00 20.73 -11.56
C PHE A 18 7.80 21.95 -12.46
N PRO A 19 7.69 21.77 -13.79
CA PRO A 19 7.65 22.88 -14.75
C PRO A 19 6.35 23.69 -14.70
N LYS A 20 5.34 23.20 -13.97
CA LYS A 20 4.05 23.84 -13.72
C LYS A 20 3.68 23.66 -12.25
N PRO A 21 2.81 24.51 -11.69
CA PRO A 21 2.22 24.24 -10.38
C PRO A 21 1.57 22.86 -10.39
N ILE A 22 1.87 22.07 -9.36
CA ILE A 22 1.27 20.77 -9.13
C ILE A 22 0.33 20.85 -7.92
N THR A 23 -0.67 19.97 -7.92
CA THR A 23 -1.58 19.78 -6.81
C THR A 23 -0.89 19.05 -5.65
N ALA A 24 -1.48 19.13 -4.45
CA ALA A 24 -1.01 18.34 -3.32
C ALA A 24 -1.06 16.82 -3.60
N MET A 25 -2.05 16.36 -4.38
CA MET A 25 -2.17 14.95 -4.75
C MET A 25 -1.04 14.50 -5.68
N GLU A 26 -0.70 15.31 -6.69
CA GLU A 26 0.44 15.02 -7.57
C GLU A 26 1.78 15.02 -6.81
N LEU A 27 1.93 15.89 -5.81
CA LEU A 27 3.10 15.90 -4.94
C LEU A 27 3.19 14.63 -4.08
N LEU A 28 2.08 14.18 -3.50
CA LEU A 28 2.02 12.94 -2.72
C LEU A 28 2.27 11.71 -3.58
N GLU A 29 1.73 11.69 -4.80
CA GLU A 29 1.95 10.63 -5.77
C GLU A 29 3.45 10.52 -6.12
N LYS A 30 4.11 11.67 -6.35
CA LYS A 30 5.56 11.70 -6.59
C LYS A 30 6.35 11.30 -5.35
N ALA A 31 5.94 11.69 -4.15
CA ALA A 31 6.58 11.24 -2.91
C ALA A 31 6.48 9.72 -2.75
N ALA A 32 5.32 9.12 -3.04
CA ALA A 32 5.15 7.67 -3.01
C ALA A 32 6.03 6.95 -4.02
N GLU A 33 6.20 7.50 -5.22
CA GLU A 33 7.13 6.98 -6.24
C GLU A 33 8.57 6.98 -5.72
N VAL A 34 9.03 8.11 -5.15
CA VAL A 34 10.39 8.22 -4.59
C VAL A 34 10.61 7.24 -3.43
N ILE A 35 9.62 7.07 -2.56
CA ILE A 35 9.67 6.07 -1.50
C ILE A 35 9.76 4.67 -2.13
N GLY A 36 8.91 4.35 -3.11
CA GLY A 36 8.94 3.05 -3.80
C GLY A 36 10.26 2.74 -4.50
N GLU A 37 10.91 3.73 -5.11
CA GLU A 37 12.23 3.58 -5.71
C GLU A 37 13.32 3.28 -4.66
N SER A 38 13.27 3.94 -3.50
CA SER A 38 14.19 3.65 -2.39
C SER A 38 14.04 2.23 -1.86
N LEU A 39 12.85 1.65 -2.04
CA LEU A 39 12.50 0.30 -1.63
C LEU A 39 12.93 -0.78 -2.66
N ALA A 40 12.98 -0.47 -3.96
CA ALA A 40 13.31 -1.45 -5.00
C ALA A 40 14.73 -2.08 -4.88
N GLY A 41 15.61 -1.54 -4.03
CA GLY A 41 16.97 -2.04 -3.79
C GLY A 41 17.26 -2.57 -2.38
N GLN A 42 16.28 -2.62 -1.47
CA GLN A 42 16.45 -3.07 -0.07
C GLN A 42 15.40 -4.14 0.29
N ASP A 43 15.52 -4.81 1.44
CA ASP A 43 14.51 -5.72 2.02
C ASP A 43 13.25 -4.91 2.42
N ALA A 44 12.55 -4.43 1.42
CA ALA A 44 11.93 -3.11 1.46
C ALA A 44 10.66 -3.02 2.29
N TYR A 45 9.89 -4.11 2.34
CA TYR A 45 8.62 -4.13 3.05
C TYR A 45 8.70 -4.88 4.38
N THR A 46 9.91 -5.21 4.85
CA THR A 46 10.13 -5.65 6.24
C THR A 46 10.25 -4.50 7.23
N ALA A 47 10.29 -3.24 6.76
CA ALA A 47 10.28 -2.03 7.59
C ALA A 47 8.88 -1.39 7.59
N PRO A 48 8.04 -1.63 8.63
CA PRO A 48 6.66 -1.13 8.69
C PRO A 48 6.54 0.37 8.46
N ASP A 49 7.50 1.15 8.98
CA ASP A 49 7.49 2.62 8.87
C ASP A 49 7.54 3.11 7.42
N VAL A 50 8.30 2.44 6.55
CA VAL A 50 8.43 2.86 5.15
C VAL A 50 7.18 2.47 4.35
N THR A 51 6.65 1.27 4.60
CA THR A 51 5.37 0.81 4.06
C THR A 51 4.24 1.77 4.44
N MET A 52 4.15 2.15 5.72
CA MET A 52 3.13 3.09 6.21
C MET A 52 3.27 4.48 5.57
N LYS A 53 4.50 4.99 5.39
CA LYS A 53 4.73 6.27 4.68
C LYS A 53 4.27 6.18 3.22
N PHE A 54 4.64 5.13 2.51
CA PHE A 54 4.21 4.89 1.13
C PHE A 54 2.68 4.87 1.04
N LEU A 55 2.01 4.07 1.89
CA LEU A 55 0.56 3.95 1.91
C LEU A 55 -0.12 5.25 2.34
N SER A 56 0.45 6.00 3.28
CA SER A 56 -0.04 7.32 3.67
C SER A 56 -0.06 8.28 2.48
N CYS A 57 1.00 8.31 1.68
CA CYS A 57 1.05 9.14 0.48
C CYS A 57 -0.02 8.73 -0.55
N LYS A 58 -0.28 7.43 -0.71
CA LYS A 58 -1.27 6.90 -1.67
C LYS A 58 -2.73 7.08 -1.21
N LEU A 59 -3.00 6.89 0.07
CA LEU A 59 -4.36 6.63 0.58
C LEU A 59 -4.89 7.71 1.53
N ALA A 60 -4.05 8.45 2.26
CA ALA A 60 -4.53 9.33 3.36
C ALA A 60 -5.40 10.52 2.90
N LYS A 61 -5.30 10.93 1.64
CA LYS A 61 -6.08 12.05 1.06
C LYS A 61 -7.24 11.59 0.18
N GLN A 62 -7.59 10.31 0.20
CA GLN A 62 -8.70 9.77 -0.57
C GLN A 62 -10.03 10.06 0.14
N GLU A 63 -10.97 10.66 -0.58
CA GLU A 63 -12.29 11.04 -0.03
C GLU A 63 -13.23 9.84 0.17
N ARG A 64 -12.90 8.70 -0.45
CA ARG A 64 -13.60 7.43 -0.32
C ARG A 64 -12.64 6.40 0.24
N GLU A 65 -13.20 5.41 0.90
CA GLU A 65 -12.45 4.23 1.31
C GLU A 65 -11.96 3.48 0.06
N ILE A 66 -10.67 3.20 0.01
CA ILE A 66 -10.02 2.44 -1.06
C ILE A 66 -9.30 1.27 -0.42
N PHE A 67 -9.64 0.06 -0.83
CA PHE A 67 -8.91 -1.14 -0.44
C PHE A 67 -7.85 -1.45 -1.51
N ALA A 68 -6.60 -1.41 -1.10
CA ALA A 68 -5.43 -1.62 -1.94
C ALA A 68 -4.60 -2.82 -1.47
N VAL A 69 -3.83 -3.36 -2.40
CA VAL A 69 -2.96 -4.51 -2.19
C VAL A 69 -1.58 -4.21 -2.76
N MET A 70 -0.56 -4.47 -1.96
CA MET A 70 0.84 -4.51 -2.36
C MET A 70 1.20 -5.97 -2.61
N PHE A 71 1.52 -6.31 -3.86
CA PHE A 71 1.93 -7.64 -4.27
C PHE A 71 3.44 -7.75 -4.18
N LEU A 72 3.94 -8.75 -3.46
CA LEU A 72 5.35 -8.89 -3.15
C LEU A 72 5.92 -10.21 -3.67
N ASP A 73 7.19 -10.21 -4.03
CA ASP A 73 7.92 -11.43 -4.37
C ASP A 73 8.42 -12.21 -3.14
N ASN A 74 9.15 -13.31 -3.35
CA ASN A 74 9.70 -14.14 -2.27
C ASN A 74 10.71 -13.41 -1.35
N GLN A 75 11.31 -12.32 -1.82
CA GLN A 75 12.21 -11.46 -1.05
C GLN A 75 11.46 -10.27 -0.44
N ASN A 76 10.12 -10.31 -0.43
CA ASN A 76 9.24 -9.23 0.03
C ASN A 76 9.49 -7.89 -0.71
N ARG A 77 9.90 -7.92 -1.97
CA ARG A 77 10.04 -6.72 -2.82
C ARG A 77 8.72 -6.45 -3.54
N LEU A 78 8.32 -5.18 -3.67
CA LEU A 78 7.10 -4.80 -4.38
C LEU A 78 7.20 -5.17 -5.86
N ILE A 79 6.29 -6.03 -6.29
CA ILE A 79 5.98 -6.29 -7.70
C ILE A 79 5.08 -5.18 -8.20
N GLU A 80 3.94 -4.97 -7.52
CA GLU A 80 2.93 -4.00 -7.92
C GLU A 80 2.04 -3.55 -6.76
N TYR A 81 1.59 -2.29 -6.80
CA TYR A 81 0.54 -1.76 -5.94
C TYR A 81 -0.75 -1.60 -6.77
N GLN A 82 -1.87 -2.17 -6.31
CA GLN A 82 -3.17 -1.99 -6.97
C GLN A 82 -4.26 -1.59 -5.97
N GLN A 83 -5.14 -0.68 -6.41
CA GLN A 83 -6.39 -0.37 -5.72
C GLN A 83 -7.47 -1.30 -6.26
N LEU A 84 -7.90 -2.28 -5.48
CA LEU A 84 -8.80 -3.34 -5.96
C LEU A 84 -10.27 -3.03 -5.73
N PHE A 85 -10.59 -2.33 -4.64
CA PHE A 85 -11.97 -2.02 -4.30
C PHE A 85 -12.11 -0.56 -3.89
N TYR A 86 -13.23 0.02 -4.30
CA TYR A 86 -13.60 1.38 -4.01
C TYR A 86 -14.89 1.34 -3.19
N GLY A 87 -14.82 1.83 -1.97
CA GLY A 87 -15.94 1.91 -1.06
C GLY A 87 -16.97 2.97 -1.46
N THR A 88 -18.14 2.81 -0.88
CA THR A 88 -19.13 3.89 -0.76
C THR A 88 -19.00 4.52 0.64
N VAL A 89 -19.90 5.42 1.03
CA VAL A 89 -19.90 6.03 2.37
C VAL A 89 -19.96 4.99 3.51
N ASN A 90 -20.42 3.75 3.23
CA ASN A 90 -20.72 2.75 4.26
C ASN A 90 -19.75 1.55 4.36
N ALA A 91 -18.90 1.31 3.34
CA ALA A 91 -17.80 0.31 3.30
C ALA A 91 -17.50 -0.10 1.83
N ALA A 92 -16.30 -0.65 1.59
CA ALA A 92 -16.00 -1.40 0.37
C ALA A 92 -16.40 -2.89 0.49
N SER A 93 -17.08 -3.42 -0.54
CA SER A 93 -17.28 -4.88 -0.65
C SER A 93 -15.99 -5.52 -1.18
N VAL A 94 -15.22 -6.10 -0.26
CA VAL A 94 -13.95 -6.76 -0.57
C VAL A 94 -14.17 -8.27 -0.78
N TYR A 95 -13.69 -8.79 -1.90
CA TYR A 95 -13.85 -10.19 -2.27
C TYR A 95 -12.49 -10.92 -2.28
N PRO A 96 -12.24 -11.88 -1.36
CA PRO A 96 -10.97 -12.61 -1.30
C PRO A 96 -10.55 -13.26 -2.62
N ARG A 97 -11.52 -13.73 -3.43
CA ARG A 97 -11.24 -14.33 -4.74
C ARG A 97 -10.55 -13.38 -5.72
N GLU A 98 -10.85 -12.08 -5.69
CA GLU A 98 -10.24 -11.11 -6.61
C GLU A 98 -8.82 -10.77 -6.14
N VAL A 99 -8.60 -10.72 -4.81
CA VAL A 99 -7.26 -10.58 -4.22
C VAL A 99 -6.37 -11.76 -4.63
N VAL A 100 -6.87 -12.99 -4.44
CA VAL A 100 -6.13 -14.21 -4.83
C VAL A 100 -5.87 -14.26 -6.33
N LYS A 101 -6.87 -13.93 -7.16
CA LYS A 101 -6.72 -13.88 -8.63
C LYS A 101 -5.64 -12.90 -9.06
N ALA A 102 -5.64 -11.68 -8.50
CA ALA A 102 -4.62 -10.68 -8.79
C ALA A 102 -3.23 -11.15 -8.33
N ALA A 103 -3.13 -11.71 -7.12
CA ALA A 103 -1.88 -12.21 -6.57
C ALA A 103 -1.26 -13.32 -7.45
N LEU A 104 -2.06 -14.29 -7.87
CA LEU A 104 -1.63 -15.35 -8.79
C LEU A 104 -1.22 -14.79 -10.16
N SER A 105 -1.97 -13.82 -10.70
CA SER A 105 -1.64 -13.21 -12.00
C SER A 105 -0.29 -12.49 -12.01
N LEU A 106 0.14 -11.99 -10.85
CA LEU A 106 1.41 -11.30 -10.65
C LEU A 106 2.53 -12.22 -10.15
N ASN A 107 2.25 -13.51 -9.95
CA ASN A 107 3.15 -14.46 -9.29
C ASN A 107 3.64 -13.96 -7.92
N ALA A 108 2.75 -13.30 -7.17
CA ALA A 108 3.06 -12.79 -5.84
C ALA A 108 3.24 -13.95 -4.85
N ALA A 109 4.29 -13.88 -4.02
CA ALA A 109 4.53 -14.82 -2.92
C ALA A 109 4.02 -14.30 -1.58
N ALA A 110 3.77 -12.99 -1.48
CA ALA A 110 3.26 -12.36 -0.29
C ALA A 110 2.46 -11.08 -0.61
N LEU A 111 1.63 -10.66 0.33
CA LEU A 111 0.76 -9.50 0.23
C LEU A 111 0.87 -8.61 1.47
N ILE A 112 0.77 -7.31 1.27
CA ILE A 112 0.32 -6.37 2.31
C ILE A 112 -0.98 -5.75 1.81
N ILE A 113 -2.05 -5.84 2.60
CA ILE A 113 -3.32 -5.18 2.28
C ILE A 113 -3.43 -3.87 3.05
N ALA A 114 -4.17 -2.91 2.51
CA ALA A 114 -4.40 -1.64 3.17
C ALA A 114 -5.71 -1.01 2.75
N HIS A 115 -6.30 -0.21 3.64
CA HIS A 115 -7.37 0.70 3.26
C HIS A 115 -7.31 2.00 4.05
N ASN A 116 -7.92 3.05 3.52
CA ASN A 116 -8.08 4.30 4.26
C ASN A 116 -9.45 4.44 4.91
N HIS A 117 -9.48 5.10 6.06
CA HIS A 117 -10.69 5.65 6.65
C HIS A 117 -10.76 7.16 6.35
N PRO A 118 -11.69 7.64 5.52
CA PRO A 118 -11.84 9.08 5.24
C PRO A 118 -12.15 9.92 6.49
N SER A 119 -12.66 9.30 7.55
CA SER A 119 -12.85 9.93 8.87
C SER A 119 -11.53 10.35 9.53
N GLY A 120 -10.41 9.75 9.12
CA GLY A 120 -9.09 9.96 9.70
C GLY A 120 -8.79 9.12 10.95
N ASP A 121 -9.74 8.33 11.45
CA ASP A 121 -9.49 7.37 12.55
C ASP A 121 -8.92 6.06 11.97
N PRO A 122 -7.67 5.67 12.31
CA PRO A 122 -7.07 4.44 11.78
C PRO A 122 -7.47 3.18 12.56
N GLU A 123 -8.36 3.27 13.55
CA GLU A 123 -8.76 2.08 14.30
C GLU A 123 -9.55 1.10 13.41
N PRO A 124 -9.10 -0.16 13.25
CA PRO A 124 -9.81 -1.14 12.43
C PRO A 124 -11.16 -1.50 13.04
N SER A 125 -12.17 -1.57 12.19
CA SER A 125 -13.49 -2.10 12.55
C SER A 125 -13.47 -3.62 12.69
N SER A 126 -14.53 -4.18 13.29
CA SER A 126 -14.73 -5.64 13.32
C SER A 126 -14.87 -6.24 11.91
N ALA A 127 -15.41 -5.47 10.96
CA ALA A 127 -15.50 -5.87 9.57
C ALA A 127 -14.11 -5.99 8.93
N ASP A 128 -13.21 -5.05 9.22
CA ASP A 128 -11.82 -5.05 8.75
C ASP A 128 -11.06 -6.29 9.23
N ILE A 129 -11.17 -6.59 10.53
CA ILE A 129 -10.55 -7.77 11.13
C ILE A 129 -11.11 -9.06 10.49
N THR A 130 -12.44 -9.11 10.30
CA THR A 130 -13.11 -10.28 9.70
C THR A 130 -12.66 -10.50 8.26
N ILE A 131 -12.62 -9.46 7.43
CA ILE A 131 -12.19 -9.60 6.03
C ILE A 131 -10.70 -9.94 5.93
N THR A 132 -9.86 -9.40 6.82
CA THR A 132 -8.44 -9.75 6.92
C THR A 132 -8.26 -11.25 7.10
N GLY A 133 -8.98 -11.84 8.07
CA GLY A 133 -8.92 -13.28 8.33
C GLY A 133 -9.38 -14.11 7.13
N ARG A 134 -10.44 -13.69 6.42
CA ARG A 134 -10.93 -14.38 5.21
C ARG A 134 -9.92 -14.30 4.06
N ILE A 135 -9.27 -13.16 3.87
CA ILE A 135 -8.24 -12.99 2.84
C ILE A 135 -7.03 -13.88 3.18
N ARG A 136 -6.57 -13.85 4.43
CA ARG A 136 -5.46 -14.69 4.91
C ARG A 136 -5.72 -16.16 4.61
N GLN A 137 -6.86 -16.69 5.06
CA GLN A 137 -7.23 -18.10 4.84
C GLN A 137 -7.28 -18.45 3.34
N ALA A 138 -7.81 -17.55 2.50
CA ALA A 138 -7.88 -17.79 1.06
C ALA A 138 -6.48 -17.79 0.40
N CYS A 139 -5.57 -16.94 0.85
CA CYS A 139 -4.21 -16.86 0.33
C CYS A 139 -3.35 -18.05 0.80
N GLU A 140 -3.53 -18.52 2.04
CA GLU A 140 -2.85 -19.71 2.59
C GLU A 140 -3.12 -20.97 1.77
N LEU A 141 -4.31 -21.12 1.17
CA LEU A 141 -4.65 -22.27 0.30
C LEU A 141 -3.84 -22.33 -1.01
N VAL A 142 -3.17 -21.24 -1.38
CA VAL A 142 -2.38 -21.12 -2.61
C VAL A 142 -0.95 -20.66 -2.32
N ASP A 143 -0.47 -20.89 -1.08
CA ASP A 143 0.89 -20.59 -0.64
C ASP A 143 1.30 -19.10 -0.75
N ILE A 144 0.34 -18.18 -0.61
CA ILE A 144 0.58 -16.74 -0.61
C ILE A 144 0.44 -16.21 0.82
N ARG A 145 1.49 -15.57 1.33
CA ARG A 145 1.53 -15.06 2.71
C ARG A 145 0.87 -13.69 2.80
N LEU A 146 -0.04 -13.49 3.76
CA LEU A 146 -0.46 -12.15 4.14
C LEU A 146 0.47 -11.64 5.25
N LEU A 147 1.27 -10.61 4.96
CA LEU A 147 2.27 -10.10 5.91
C LEU A 147 1.69 -9.07 6.87
N ASP A 148 0.78 -8.23 6.39
CA ASP A 148 0.16 -7.19 7.21
C ASP A 148 -1.16 -6.71 6.60
N HIS A 149 -1.94 -6.04 7.44
CA HIS A 149 -3.05 -5.17 7.06
C HIS A 149 -2.85 -3.79 7.69
N ILE A 150 -2.71 -2.77 6.86
CA ILE A 150 -2.47 -1.40 7.31
C ILE A 150 -3.72 -0.53 7.08
N VAL A 151 -4.26 0.02 8.16
CA VAL A 151 -5.35 1.01 8.12
C VAL A 151 -4.76 2.41 8.12
N VAL A 152 -5.13 3.22 7.13
CA VAL A 152 -4.62 4.59 6.92
C VAL A 152 -5.68 5.62 7.30
N GLY A 153 -5.45 6.33 8.40
CA GLY A 153 -6.19 7.53 8.79
C GLY A 153 -5.27 8.75 8.81
N ASN A 154 -5.42 9.60 9.83
CA ASN A 154 -4.47 10.69 10.13
C ASN A 154 -3.10 10.14 10.60
N SER A 155 -3.09 8.92 11.10
CA SER A 155 -1.92 8.07 11.33
C SER A 155 -2.18 6.68 10.74
N CYS A 156 -1.21 5.76 10.82
CA CYS A 156 -1.37 4.39 10.36
C CYS A 156 -1.44 3.41 11.52
N VAL A 157 -2.18 2.33 11.33
CA VAL A 157 -2.23 1.19 12.23
C VAL A 157 -1.89 -0.07 11.45
N SER A 158 -0.95 -0.87 11.95
CA SER A 158 -0.64 -2.22 11.45
C SER A 158 -1.31 -3.27 12.34
N LEU A 159 -2.08 -4.16 11.74
CA LEU A 159 -2.66 -5.30 12.45
C LEU A 159 -1.58 -6.30 12.86
N ALA A 160 -0.51 -6.46 12.07
CA ALA A 160 0.60 -7.36 12.41
C ALA A 160 1.36 -6.86 13.65
N GLN A 161 1.65 -5.56 13.74
CA GLN A 161 2.27 -4.98 14.94
C GLN A 161 1.39 -5.12 16.20
N ARG A 162 0.07 -5.23 16.02
CA ARG A 162 -0.91 -5.47 17.09
C ARG A 162 -1.14 -6.95 17.40
N GLY A 163 -0.51 -7.89 16.66
CA GLY A 163 -0.72 -9.33 16.82
C GLY A 163 -2.12 -9.80 16.42
N GLN A 164 -2.77 -9.09 15.50
CA GLN A 164 -4.12 -9.39 14.99
C GLN A 164 -4.11 -10.20 13.68
N ILE A 165 -2.91 -10.59 13.25
CA ILE A 165 -2.58 -11.47 12.11
C ILE A 165 -1.31 -12.24 12.49
#